data_AF-A0A8G2BHY2-F1
#
_entry.id   AF-A0A8G2BHY2-F1
#
_cell.length_a   1.000
_cell.length_b   1.000
_cell.length_c   1.000
_cell.angle_alpha   90.00
_cell.angle_beta   90.00
_cell.angle_gamma   90.00
#
_symmetry.space_group_name_H-M   'P 1'
#
loop_
_entity.id
_entity.type
_entity.pdbx_description
1 polymer ?
#
loop_
_entity_poly.entity_id
_entity_poly.type
_entity_poly.pdbx_seq_one_letter_code
_entity_poly.pdbx_strand_id
1 'polypeptide(L)'
;MTHLAKLTLKSVQRESTSDPALARRRKLATALDEQMHVVAAAKAGEQYHATIRRWQKNDAGERVPVHTEKRVRPWFFEQDGGWYVQCRYGSRVLPLNGKSNAVFVEKLEEVAPAFDALKAAAMAGELDAAINEALKTAPRGRKVGSKTVAPGSVAKH
;
A
#
# COMPACT_ATOMS: atom_id res chain seq x y z
N MET A 1 -50.25 13.07 -3.57
CA MET A 1 -49.22 14.16 -3.55
C MET A 1 -47.86 13.50 -3.34
N THR A 2 -46.91 13.69 -4.25
CA THR A 2 -45.62 12.97 -4.23
C THR A 2 -44.61 13.66 -3.31
N HIS A 3 -43.98 12.89 -2.42
CA HIS A 3 -43.07 13.41 -1.38
C HIS A 3 -41.82 14.13 -1.93
N LEU A 4 -41.38 13.74 -3.13
CA LEU A 4 -40.25 14.35 -3.84
C LEU A 4 -40.50 15.80 -4.25
N ALA A 5 -41.76 16.21 -4.46
CA ALA A 5 -42.09 17.57 -4.87
C ALA A 5 -41.85 18.64 -3.77
N LYS A 6 -41.66 18.22 -2.51
CA LYS A 6 -41.36 19.11 -1.38
C LYS A 6 -39.86 19.31 -1.15
N LEU A 7 -39.00 18.62 -1.90
CA LEU A 7 -37.56 18.66 -1.73
C LEU A 7 -36.92 19.58 -2.77
N THR A 8 -35.96 20.40 -2.34
CA THR A 8 -35.14 21.21 -3.23
C THR A 8 -34.03 20.34 -3.81
N LEU A 9 -34.25 19.81 -5.01
CA LEU A 9 -33.28 19.01 -5.73
C LEU A 9 -32.28 19.93 -6.46
N LYS A 10 -31.00 19.81 -6.11
CA LYS A 10 -29.90 20.50 -6.79
C LYS A 10 -28.91 19.45 -7.33
N SER A 11 -28.54 19.59 -8.59
CA SER A 11 -27.46 18.79 -9.17
C SER A 11 -26.12 19.35 -8.70
N VAL A 12 -25.40 18.59 -7.89
CA VAL A 12 -24.03 18.90 -7.47
C VAL A 12 -23.07 18.05 -8.31
N GLN A 13 -22.23 18.73 -9.09
CA GLN A 13 -21.02 18.13 -9.63
C GLN A 13 -19.96 18.29 -8.53
N ARG A 14 -19.64 17.22 -7.78
CA ARG A 14 -18.51 17.28 -6.85
C ARG A 14 -17.23 17.36 -7.68
N GLU A 15 -16.62 18.54 -7.75
CA GLU A 15 -15.22 18.68 -8.14
C GLU A 15 -14.38 17.89 -7.12
N SER A 16 -13.95 16.69 -7.48
CA SER A 16 -12.91 16.00 -6.75
C SER A 16 -11.59 16.68 -7.09
N THR A 17 -11.34 17.84 -6.49
CA THR A 17 -10.09 18.63 -6.60
C THR A 17 -8.94 17.96 -5.85
N SER A 18 -8.76 16.66 -6.08
CA SER A 18 -7.56 15.94 -5.68
C SER A 18 -6.83 15.63 -6.95
N ASP A 19 -5.79 16.40 -7.27
CA ASP A 19 -4.84 16.03 -8.31
C ASP A 19 -4.43 14.56 -8.09
N PRO A 20 -4.80 13.64 -9.02
CA PRO A 20 -4.48 12.23 -8.86
C PRO A 20 -2.98 11.96 -8.76
N ALA A 21 -2.13 12.82 -9.35
CA ALA A 21 -0.68 12.73 -9.20
C ALA A 21 -0.29 13.06 -7.76
N LEU A 22 -0.71 14.22 -7.23
CA LEU A 22 -0.47 14.60 -5.84
C LEU A 22 -0.96 13.55 -4.83
N ALA A 23 -2.11 12.92 -5.07
CA ALA A 23 -2.62 11.84 -4.22
C ALA A 23 -1.67 10.63 -4.19
N ARG A 24 -1.10 10.25 -5.34
CA ARG A 24 -0.12 9.16 -5.44
C ARG A 24 1.19 9.54 -4.76
N ARG A 25 1.68 10.76 -4.93
CA ARG A 25 2.89 11.28 -4.26
C ARG A 25 2.73 11.23 -2.75
N ARG A 26 1.61 11.74 -2.22
CA ARG A 26 1.28 11.69 -0.78
C ARG A 26 1.23 10.26 -0.27
N LYS A 27 0.61 9.34 -1.02
CA LYS A 27 0.57 7.92 -0.65
C LYS A 27 1.96 7.30 -0.56
N LEU A 28 2.85 7.61 -1.51
CA LEU A 28 4.23 7.16 -1.46
C LEU A 28 4.97 7.77 -0.27
N ALA A 29 4.82 9.07 -0.03
CA ALA A 29 5.43 9.76 1.11
C ALA A 29 5.02 9.15 2.45
N THR A 30 3.73 8.86 2.66
CA THR A 30 3.25 8.18 3.88
C THR A 30 3.85 6.78 4.04
N ALA A 31 4.02 6.03 2.94
CA ALA A 31 4.65 4.71 3.01
C ALA A 31 6.15 4.80 3.33
N LEU A 32 6.84 5.84 2.83
CA LEU A 32 8.24 6.11 3.16
C LEU A 32 8.39 6.54 4.63
N ASP A 33 7.46 7.33 5.17
CA ASP A 33 7.41 7.65 6.61
C ASP A 33 7.24 6.38 7.46
N GLU A 34 6.38 5.45 7.02
CA GLU A 34 6.23 4.15 7.69
C GLU A 34 7.55 3.36 7.68
N GLN A 35 8.34 3.42 6.61
CA GLN A 35 9.66 2.79 6.56
C GLN A 35 10.68 3.45 7.51
N MET A 36 10.57 4.76 7.79
CA MET A 36 11.44 5.39 8.79
C MET A 36 11.23 4.78 10.19
N HIS A 37 9.98 4.45 10.55
CA HIS A 37 9.70 3.70 11.78
C HIS A 37 10.29 2.28 11.74
N VAL A 38 10.28 1.62 10.58
CA VAL A 38 10.94 0.32 10.40
C VAL A 38 12.45 0.42 10.58
N VAL A 39 13.09 1.48 10.09
CA VAL A 39 14.53 1.74 10.30
C VAL A 39 14.83 1.96 11.78
N ALA A 40 14.00 2.74 12.48
CA ALA A 40 14.17 2.97 13.91
C ALA A 40 14.07 1.66 14.72
N ALA A 41 13.06 0.82 14.43
CA ALA A 41 12.93 -0.49 15.05
C ALA A 41 14.12 -1.40 14.71
N ALA A 42 14.57 -1.43 13.45
CA ALA A 42 15.71 -2.24 13.03
C ALA A 42 17.02 -1.83 13.75
N LYS A 43 17.24 -0.53 13.95
CA LYS A 43 18.37 0.00 14.75
C LYS A 43 18.32 -0.45 16.20
N ALA A 44 17.13 -0.65 16.76
CA ALA A 44 16.92 -1.21 18.10
C ALA A 44 16.98 -2.74 18.14
N GLY A 45 17.17 -3.42 17.00
CA GLY A 45 17.11 -4.89 16.91
C GLY A 45 15.68 -5.45 16.94
N GLU A 46 14.68 -4.60 16.75
CA GLU A 46 13.26 -4.93 16.82
C GLU A 46 12.59 -4.95 15.44
N GLN A 47 11.35 -5.44 15.40
CA GLN A 47 10.50 -5.41 14.22
C GLN A 47 9.41 -4.35 14.41
N TYR A 48 9.13 -3.56 13.38
CA TYR A 48 8.03 -2.61 13.42
C TYR A 48 6.69 -3.26 13.05
N HIS A 49 5.68 -3.02 13.88
CA HIS A 49 4.30 -3.49 13.69
C HIS A 49 3.36 -2.29 13.60
N ALA A 50 2.58 -2.23 12.52
CA ALA A 50 1.54 -1.23 12.35
C ALA A 50 0.19 -1.79 12.79
N THR A 51 -0.58 -1.00 13.52
CA THR A 51 -1.97 -1.34 13.86
C THR A 51 -2.86 -1.13 12.64
N ILE A 52 -3.50 -2.19 12.16
CA ILE A 52 -4.42 -2.15 11.03
C ILE A 52 -5.84 -2.52 11.47
N ARG A 53 -6.83 -1.88 10.84
CA ARG A 53 -8.24 -2.24 11.01
C ARG A 53 -8.63 -3.32 10.00
N ARG A 54 -9.10 -4.46 10.47
CA ARG A 54 -9.60 -5.57 9.64
C ARG A 54 -11.03 -5.91 10.00
N TRP A 55 -11.84 -6.27 9.02
CA TRP A 55 -13.17 -6.83 9.26
C TRP A 55 -13.04 -8.34 9.50
N GLN A 56 -13.49 -8.81 10.66
CA GLN A 56 -13.49 -10.22 11.03
C GLN A 56 -14.91 -10.65 11.41
N LYS A 57 -15.24 -11.92 11.17
CA LYS A 57 -16.53 -12.50 11.60
C LYS A 57 -16.41 -12.88 13.08
N ASN A 58 -17.32 -12.40 13.92
CA ASN A 58 -17.41 -12.81 15.33
C ASN A 58 -18.14 -14.17 15.45
N ASP A 59 -18.21 -14.72 16.67
CA ASP A 59 -18.88 -16.00 16.94
C ASP A 59 -20.39 -15.96 16.63
N ALA A 60 -21.02 -14.78 16.68
CA ALA A 60 -22.41 -14.55 16.28
C ALA A 60 -22.61 -14.47 14.75
N GLY A 61 -21.51 -14.48 13.98
CA GLY A 61 -21.52 -14.46 12.53
C GLY A 61 -21.57 -13.08 11.88
N GLU A 62 -21.45 -12.01 12.65
CA GLU A 62 -21.44 -10.64 12.19
C GLU A 62 -20.03 -10.18 11.83
N ARG A 63 -19.89 -9.28 10.84
CA ARG A 63 -18.61 -8.67 10.51
C ARG A 63 -18.38 -7.48 11.42
N VAL A 64 -17.35 -7.55 12.26
CA VAL A 64 -16.94 -6.47 13.16
C VAL A 64 -15.54 -5.95 12.80
N PRO A 65 -15.26 -4.65 12.98
CA PRO A 65 -13.92 -4.11 12.81
C PRO A 65 -13.05 -4.44 14.02
N VAL A 66 -11.94 -5.13 13.79
CA VAL A 66 -10.94 -5.49 14.81
C VAL A 66 -9.63 -4.79 14.48
N HIS A 67 -8.95 -4.26 15.50
CA HIS A 67 -7.59 -3.74 15.37
C HIS A 67 -6.62 -4.90 15.58
N THR A 68 -5.71 -5.10 14.65
CA THR A 68 -4.69 -6.15 14.71
C THR A 68 -3.35 -5.60 14.30
N GLU A 69 -2.29 -6.14 14.88
CA GLU A 69 -0.93 -5.78 14.53
C GLU A 69 -0.52 -6.50 13.25
N LYS A 70 0.07 -5.75 12.32
CA LYS A 70 0.68 -6.29 11.12
C LYS A 70 2.12 -5.84 11.07
N ARG A 71 3.03 -6.81 11.03
CA ARG A 71 4.44 -6.54 10.74
C ARG A 71 4.58 -5.80 9.41
N VAL A 72 5.26 -4.67 9.45
CA VAL A 72 5.66 -3.93 8.26
C VAL A 72 6.99 -4.51 7.80
N ARG A 73 7.06 -4.93 6.53
CA ARG A 73 8.29 -5.48 5.97
C ARG A 73 9.25 -4.34 5.64
N PRO A 74 10.52 -4.41 6.05
CA PRO A 74 11.55 -3.48 5.61
C PRO A 74 11.63 -3.44 4.08
N TRP A 75 11.79 -2.25 3.53
CA TRP A 75 12.13 -2.01 2.14
C TRP A 75 13.63 -1.84 1.94
N PHE A 76 14.41 -2.20 2.94
CA PHE A 76 15.85 -2.22 2.90
C PHE A 76 16.37 -3.57 3.39
N PHE A 77 17.56 -3.95 2.94
CA PHE A 77 18.22 -5.19 3.32
C PHE A 77 19.73 -5.06 3.18
N GLU A 78 20.45 -5.79 4.01
CA GLU A 78 21.91 -5.86 3.97
C GLU A 78 22.34 -6.85 2.89
N GLN A 79 23.26 -6.42 2.03
CA GLN A 79 23.90 -7.26 1.01
C GLN A 79 25.21 -6.58 0.56
N ASP A 80 26.19 -7.38 0.12
CA ASP A 80 27.44 -6.89 -0.47
C ASP A 80 28.22 -5.92 0.43
N GLY A 81 28.11 -6.09 1.75
CA GLY A 81 28.80 -5.26 2.74
C GLY A 81 28.16 -3.89 2.98
N GLY A 82 26.96 -3.65 2.47
CA GLY A 82 26.18 -2.45 2.73
C GLY A 82 24.68 -2.71 2.72
N TRP A 83 23.89 -1.66 2.53
CA TRP A 83 22.45 -1.68 2.62
C TRP A 83 21.81 -1.18 1.32
N TYR A 84 20.89 -1.97 0.78
CA TYR A 84 20.09 -1.60 -0.37
C TYR A 84 18.73 -1.08 0.08
N VAL A 85 18.35 0.10 -0.37
CA VAL A 85 17.07 0.77 -0.07
C VAL A 85 16.20 0.79 -1.31
N GLN A 86 15.09 0.05 -1.29
CA GLN A 86 14.13 -0.02 -2.39
C GLN A 86 12.98 0.96 -2.18
N CYS A 87 12.63 1.72 -3.21
CA CYS A 87 11.39 2.49 -3.22
C CYS A 87 10.26 1.60 -3.75
N ARG A 88 9.15 1.48 -3.01
CA ARG A 88 8.00 0.66 -3.43
C ARG A 88 6.71 1.46 -3.50
N TYR A 89 5.87 1.10 -4.45
CA TYR A 89 4.50 1.57 -4.55
C TYR A 89 3.53 0.40 -4.52
N GLY A 90 2.83 0.23 -3.40
CA GLY A 90 2.04 -0.96 -3.14
C GLY A 90 2.93 -2.21 -3.08
N SER A 91 2.70 -3.17 -3.97
CA SER A 91 3.49 -4.41 -4.03
C SER A 91 4.68 -4.35 -4.99
N ARG A 92 4.98 -3.18 -5.59
CA ARG A 92 5.92 -3.05 -6.71
C ARG A 92 7.12 -2.22 -6.34
N VAL A 93 8.30 -2.65 -6.77
CA VAL A 93 9.53 -1.85 -6.68
C VAL A 93 9.54 -0.86 -7.83
N LEU A 94 9.78 0.41 -7.51
CA LEU A 94 9.90 1.47 -8.50
C LEU A 94 11.34 1.55 -9.01
N PRO A 95 11.56 1.65 -10.34
CA PRO A 95 12.86 2.06 -10.85
C PRO A 95 13.11 3.53 -10.48
N LEU A 96 14.30 3.83 -9.94
CA LEU A 96 14.68 5.18 -9.50
C LEU A 96 15.18 6.05 -10.66
N ASN A 97 15.89 5.44 -11.61
CA ASN A 97 16.47 6.10 -12.79
C ASN A 97 16.19 5.31 -14.09
N GLY A 98 15.17 4.46 -14.08
CA GLY A 98 14.83 3.56 -15.19
C GLY A 98 15.70 2.31 -15.32
N LYS A 99 16.85 2.23 -14.63
CA LYS A 99 17.76 1.08 -14.66
C LYS A 99 17.94 0.43 -13.28
N SER A 100 18.13 1.27 -12.27
CA SER A 100 18.36 0.89 -10.88
C SER A 100 17.06 0.92 -10.08
N ASN A 101 16.88 -0.05 -9.19
CA ASN A 101 15.69 -0.22 -8.36
C ASN A 101 15.95 0.00 -6.86
N ALA A 102 17.20 0.29 -6.48
CA ALA A 102 17.61 0.50 -5.11
C ALA A 102 18.71 1.57 -5.02
N VAL A 103 18.75 2.26 -3.88
CA VAL A 103 19.88 3.10 -3.44
C VAL A 103 20.80 2.21 -2.61
N PHE A 104 22.11 2.24 -2.86
CA PHE A 104 23.09 1.58 -1.99
C PHE A 104 23.65 2.59 -1.00
N VAL A 105 23.76 2.20 0.26
CA VAL A 105 24.42 2.95 1.33
C VAL A 105 25.33 2.01 2.11
N GLU A 106 26.38 2.53 2.73
CA GLU A 106 27.37 1.67 3.41
C GLU A 106 26.86 1.23 4.78
N LYS A 107 26.08 2.08 5.47
CA LYS A 107 25.69 1.84 6.85
C LYS A 107 24.18 1.93 7.07
N LEU A 108 23.69 1.23 8.09
CA LEU A 108 22.27 1.24 8.46
C LEU A 108 21.80 2.66 8.84
N GLU A 109 22.69 3.50 9.36
CA GLU A 109 22.39 4.88 9.72
C GLU A 109 21.99 5.74 8.52
N GLU A 110 22.51 5.41 7.34
CA GLU A 110 22.32 6.13 6.07
C GLU A 110 21.02 5.71 5.35
N VAL A 111 20.39 4.62 5.79
CA VAL A 111 19.11 4.15 5.22
C VAL A 111 17.98 5.15 5.47
N ALA A 112 17.93 5.78 6.65
CA ALA A 112 16.90 6.78 6.95
C ALA A 112 17.03 8.03 6.06
N PRO A 113 18.22 8.65 5.94
CA PRO A 113 18.48 9.72 4.97
C PRO A 113 18.14 9.34 3.52
N ALA A 114 18.39 8.10 3.10
CA ALA A 114 18.01 7.63 1.77
C ALA A 114 16.47 7.62 1.58
N PHE A 115 15.70 7.22 2.60
CA PHE A 115 14.23 7.33 2.54
C PHE A 115 13.74 8.78 2.53
N ASP A 116 14.37 9.69 3.26
CA ASP A 116 14.05 11.12 3.23
C ASP A 116 14.29 11.73 1.84
N ALA A 117 15.41 11.37 1.20
CA ALA A 117 15.70 11.79 -0.18
C ALA A 117 14.65 11.25 -1.17
N LEU A 118 14.27 9.97 -1.05
CA LEU A 118 13.21 9.37 -1.86
C LEU A 118 11.85 10.05 -1.63
N LYS A 119 11.55 10.48 -0.40
CA LYS A 119 10.33 11.21 -0.06
C LYS A 119 10.32 12.60 -0.69
N ALA A 120 11.44 13.32 -0.65
CA ALA A 120 11.58 14.60 -1.30
C ALA A 120 11.39 14.48 -2.83
N ALA A 121 12.06 13.52 -3.48
CA ALA A 121 11.91 13.23 -4.90
C ALA A 121 10.46 12.84 -5.27
N ALA A 122 9.78 12.05 -4.42
CA ALA A 122 8.38 11.70 -4.60
C ALA A 122 7.47 12.95 -4.57
N MET A 123 7.69 13.85 -3.62
CA MET A 123 6.90 15.08 -3.49
C MET A 123 7.16 16.08 -4.64
N ALA A 124 8.41 16.14 -5.12
CA ALA A 124 8.80 16.91 -6.30
C ALA A 124 8.21 16.34 -7.62
N GLY A 125 7.77 15.08 -7.61
CA GLY A 125 7.15 14.42 -8.77
C GLY A 125 8.12 13.66 -9.67
N GLU A 126 9.37 13.52 -9.26
CA GLU A 126 10.39 12.80 -10.03
C GLU A 126 10.03 11.31 -10.23
N LEU A 127 9.29 10.74 -9.28
CA LEU A 127 8.86 9.34 -9.33
C LEU A 127 7.51 9.13 -10.02
N ASP A 128 6.85 10.18 -10.54
CA ASP A 128 5.50 10.07 -11.11
C ASP A 128 5.45 9.10 -12.31
N ALA A 129 6.46 9.14 -13.18
CA ALA A 129 6.55 8.24 -14.33
C ALA A 129 6.64 6.77 -13.87
N ALA A 130 7.52 6.48 -12.92
CA ALA A 130 7.69 5.15 -12.35
C ALA A 130 6.40 4.65 -11.65
N ILE A 131 5.72 5.52 -10.89
CA ILE A 131 4.44 5.21 -10.24
C ILE A 131 3.36 4.89 -11.28
N ASN A 132 3.24 5.70 -12.33
CA ASN A 132 2.23 5.50 -13.37
C ASN A 132 2.46 4.18 -14.11
N GLU A 133 3.72 3.83 -14.40
CA GLU A 133 4.04 2.54 -15.02
C GLU A 133 3.75 1.36 -14.08
N ALA A 134 4.08 1.51 -12.80
CA ALA A 134 3.71 0.55 -11.76
C ALA A 134 2.20 0.44 -11.53
N LEU A 135 1.36 1.36 -12.02
CA LEU A 135 -0.10 1.22 -11.98
C LEU A 135 -0.65 0.46 -13.19
N LYS A 136 -0.08 0.66 -14.38
CA LYS A 136 -0.55 0.02 -15.63
C LYS A 136 -0.41 -1.50 -15.61
N THR A 137 0.72 -1.99 -15.09
CA THR A 137 1.05 -3.42 -15.18
C THR A 137 0.31 -4.28 -14.15
N ALA A 138 -0.61 -3.74 -13.34
CA ALA A 138 -1.26 -4.48 -12.26
C ALA A 138 -2.04 -5.69 -12.79
N PRO A 139 -1.86 -6.91 -12.24
CA PRO A 139 -2.72 -8.02 -12.61
C PRO A 139 -4.15 -7.67 -12.19
N ARG A 140 -5.04 -7.54 -13.17
CA ARG A 140 -6.48 -7.41 -12.94
C ARG A 140 -6.92 -8.58 -12.05
N GLY A 141 -7.38 -8.25 -10.84
CA GLY A 141 -8.12 -9.08 -9.89
C GLY A 141 -7.86 -10.59 -9.90
N ARG A 142 -7.27 -11.11 -8.82
CA ARG A 142 -7.48 -12.51 -8.45
C ARG A 142 -8.99 -12.74 -8.28
N LYS A 143 -9.66 -13.35 -9.27
CA LYS A 143 -11.01 -13.91 -9.11
C LYS A 143 -10.92 -14.93 -7.98
N VAL A 144 -11.49 -14.61 -6.83
CA VAL A 144 -11.77 -15.61 -5.80
C VAL A 144 -12.76 -16.58 -6.42
N GLY A 145 -12.30 -17.78 -6.75
CA GLY A 145 -13.16 -18.84 -7.26
C GLY A 145 -14.19 -19.22 -6.20
N SER A 146 -15.45 -18.91 -6.46
CA SER A 146 -16.57 -19.55 -5.77
C SER A 146 -16.54 -21.03 -6.12
N LYS A 147 -16.17 -21.87 -5.15
CA LYS A 147 -16.25 -23.32 -5.28
C LYS A 147 -17.74 -23.68 -5.30
N THR A 148 -18.32 -23.86 -6.48
CA THR A 148 -19.64 -24.47 -6.64
C THR A 148 -19.52 -25.94 -6.24
N VAL A 149 -20.06 -26.30 -5.08
CA VAL A 149 -20.22 -27.70 -4.67
C VAL A 149 -21.43 -28.25 -5.42
N ALA A 150 -21.21 -29.16 -6.36
CA ALA A 150 -22.27 -29.91 -7.00
C ALA A 150 -22.84 -30.95 -6.01
N PRO A 151 -24.17 -31.18 -5.94
CA PRO A 151 -24.75 -32.21 -5.10
C PRO A 151 -24.43 -33.59 -5.68
N GLY A 152 -23.81 -34.43 -4.85
CA GLY A 152 -23.46 -35.82 -5.17
C GLY A 152 -24.70 -36.69 -5.37
N SER A 153 -24.64 -37.49 -6.43
CA SER A 153 -25.60 -38.52 -6.80
C SER A 153 -25.65 -39.64 -5.75
N VAL A 154 -26.86 -39.98 -5.28
CA VAL A 154 -27.12 -41.09 -4.37
C VAL A 154 -27.20 -42.38 -5.19
N ALA A 155 -26.18 -43.24 -5.08
CA ALA A 155 -26.25 -44.62 -5.53
C ALA A 155 -26.99 -45.46 -4.47
N LYS A 156 -28.17 -45.96 -4.82
CA LYS A 156 -28.91 -46.97 -4.05
C LYS A 156 -28.17 -48.30 -4.14
N HIS A 157 -28.04 -48.98 -2.99
CA HIS A 157 -27.84 -50.43 -2.93
C HIS A 157 -29.20 -51.12 -2.97
#